data_AF-A0AA41M373-F1
#
_entry.id   AF-A0AA41M373-F1
#
_cell.length_a   1.000
_cell.length_b   1.000
_cell.length_c   1.000
_cell.angle_alpha   90.00
_cell.angle_beta   90.00
_cell.angle_gamma   90.00
#
_symmetry.space_group_name_H-M   'P 1'
#
loop_
_entity.id
_entity.type
_entity.pdbx_description
1 polymer ?
#
loop_
_entity_poly.entity_id
_entity_poly.type
_entity_poly.pdbx_seq_one_letter_code
_entity_poly.pdbx_strand_id
1 'polypeptide(L)'
;MNFEKFKIHHVKLPMKEAWETSEETFEDKHVVVLAGKKNGKWFYGEATSQKLPIYNHEDIETDIHFIKEYVIPAIKNSSSIQEYHENIGFYSGHPMAKSAGDFLLYHLNSFEEGQPISELIDGEKKKVECGASIGIKDTPEAAMEAAEKYLEKGYNRLKLKIKPGKDVEYVKAVKENFPEVKISVDANSAYSLEDLEQLKKLDKLELEMIEQPLGANDIINHSKLAKDLENPIEVVHKVWKKFQVEIENFENPQAQDRADKHRIWGQHQQDTFKRRGKVRCPDSPRLPIRRD
;
A
#
# COMPACT_ATOMS: atom_id res chain seq x y z
N MET A 1 17.60 4.26 -22.94
CA MET A 1 18.03 4.90 -21.68
C MET A 1 19.45 4.46 -21.37
N ASN A 2 20.44 5.26 -21.76
CA ASN A 2 21.83 4.78 -21.87
C ASN A 2 22.61 4.97 -20.56
N PHE A 3 22.41 4.08 -19.59
CA PHE A 3 23.23 4.04 -18.38
C PHE A 3 24.61 3.44 -18.67
N GLU A 4 25.67 4.10 -18.20
CA GLU A 4 27.08 3.67 -18.28
C GLU A 4 27.35 2.45 -17.39
N LYS A 5 26.69 2.40 -16.23
CA LYS A 5 26.97 1.42 -15.18
C LYS A 5 25.76 1.24 -14.26
N PHE A 6 25.58 0.02 -13.77
CA PHE A 6 24.65 -0.28 -12.68
C PHE A 6 25.41 -0.82 -11.46
N LYS A 7 24.84 -0.61 -10.28
CA LYS A 7 25.22 -1.24 -9.02
C LYS A 7 23.95 -1.65 -8.28
N ILE A 8 24.02 -2.77 -7.57
CA ILE A 8 22.98 -3.20 -6.64
C ILE A 8 23.62 -3.18 -5.26
N HIS A 9 22.97 -2.49 -4.32
CA HIS A 9 23.43 -2.38 -2.95
C HIS A 9 22.40 -3.02 -2.03
N HIS A 10 22.83 -4.01 -1.26
CA HIS A 10 22.07 -4.44 -0.08
C HIS A 10 22.53 -3.59 1.10
N VAL A 11 21.61 -2.78 1.64
CA VAL A 11 21.84 -1.91 2.78
C VAL A 11 21.11 -2.45 3.99
N LYS A 12 21.82 -2.52 5.12
CA LYS A 12 21.26 -2.86 6.43
C LYS A 12 21.34 -1.63 7.33
N LEU A 13 20.20 -1.18 7.84
CA LEU A 13 20.09 -0.03 8.74
C LEU A 13 19.55 -0.49 10.10
N PRO A 14 20.22 -0.18 11.23
CA PRO A 14 19.65 -0.45 12.54
C PRO A 14 18.44 0.45 12.79
N MET A 15 17.37 -0.11 13.36
CA MET A 15 16.21 0.65 13.80
C MET A 15 16.56 1.44 15.07
N LYS A 16 15.92 2.59 15.28
CA LYS A 16 16.09 3.37 16.52
C LYS A 16 15.49 2.65 17.73
N GLU A 17 14.39 1.95 17.51
CA GLU A 17 13.67 1.13 18.48
C GLU A 17 13.16 -0.12 17.74
N ALA A 18 13.06 -1.25 18.44
CA ALA A 18 12.49 -2.47 17.87
C ALA A 18 11.03 -2.24 17.44
N TRP A 19 10.64 -2.81 16.30
CA TRP A 19 9.31 -2.65 15.71
C TRP A 19 8.57 -3.98 15.69
N GLU A 20 7.58 -4.16 16.58
CA GLU A 20 6.72 -5.36 16.62
C GLU A 20 5.52 -5.21 15.67
N THR A 21 5.31 -6.23 14.84
CA THR A 21 4.08 -6.49 14.09
C THR A 21 3.42 -7.76 14.61
N SER A 22 2.25 -8.14 14.07
CA SER A 22 1.65 -9.45 14.37
C SER A 22 2.48 -10.64 13.86
N GLU A 23 3.38 -10.40 12.90
CA GLU A 23 4.16 -11.44 12.22
C GLU A 23 5.58 -11.57 12.82
N GLU A 24 6.28 -10.46 13.09
CA GLU A 24 7.68 -10.46 13.54
C GLU A 24 8.05 -9.18 14.31
N THR A 25 9.18 -9.21 15.03
CA THR A 25 9.85 -8.04 15.59
C THR A 25 11.11 -7.70 14.81
N PHE A 26 11.21 -6.45 14.34
CA PHE A 26 12.33 -5.97 13.53
C PHE A 26 13.28 -5.09 14.35
N GLU A 27 14.57 -5.44 14.38
CA GLU A 27 15.64 -4.62 14.96
C GLU A 27 16.45 -3.85 13.89
N ASP A 28 16.35 -4.29 12.63
CA ASP A 28 17.01 -3.69 11.50
C ASP A 28 16.09 -3.66 10.26
N LYS A 29 16.34 -2.70 9.37
CA LYS A 29 15.69 -2.56 8.07
C LYS A 29 16.69 -2.92 7.00
N HIS A 30 16.32 -3.93 6.21
CA HIS A 30 17.01 -4.31 4.99
C HIS A 30 16.38 -3.59 3.79
N VAL A 31 17.21 -3.14 2.86
CA VAL A 31 16.82 -2.44 1.63
C VAL A 31 17.72 -2.86 0.47
N VAL A 32 17.14 -3.07 -0.71
CA VAL A 32 17.90 -3.26 -1.96
C VAL A 32 17.82 -1.99 -2.79
N VAL A 33 18.96 -1.35 -3.04
CA VAL A 33 19.06 -0.12 -3.83
C VAL A 33 19.70 -0.43 -5.18
N LEU A 34 18.96 -0.19 -6.26
CA LEU A 34 19.46 -0.16 -7.62
C LEU A 34 19.99 1.24 -7.95
N ALA A 35 21.28 1.34 -8.27
CA ALA A 35 21.92 2.58 -8.68
C ALA A 35 22.36 2.51 -10.15
N GLY A 36 21.94 3.48 -10.95
CA GLY A 36 22.30 3.61 -12.37
C GLY A 36 23.11 4.89 -12.62
N LYS A 37 24.23 4.79 -13.33
CA LYS A 37 25.07 5.93 -13.69
C LYS A 37 24.82 6.39 -15.12
N LYS A 38 24.54 7.67 -15.35
CA LYS A 38 24.38 8.27 -16.68
C LYS A 38 24.94 9.69 -16.67
N ASN A 39 25.73 10.04 -17.69
CA ASN A 39 26.40 11.34 -17.84
C ASN A 39 27.17 11.76 -16.58
N GLY A 40 27.91 10.82 -15.99
CA GLY A 40 28.68 11.07 -14.76
C GLY A 40 27.87 11.14 -13.45
N LYS A 41 26.52 11.11 -13.50
CA LYS A 41 25.64 11.22 -12.33
C LYS A 41 25.00 9.88 -11.97
N TRP A 42 24.65 9.71 -10.69
CA TRP A 42 23.98 8.51 -10.18
C TRP A 42 22.51 8.79 -9.92
N PHE A 43 21.68 7.83 -10.30
CA PHE A 43 20.25 7.77 -10.06
C PHE A 43 19.96 6.51 -9.25
N TYR A 44 18.83 6.49 -8.54
CA TYR A 44 18.54 5.46 -7.56
C TYR A 44 17.08 5.05 -7.59
N GLY A 45 16.84 3.75 -7.41
CA GLY A 45 15.55 3.18 -7.08
C GLY A 45 15.69 2.11 -6.01
N GLU A 46 14.60 1.85 -5.30
CA GLU A 46 14.57 0.99 -4.11
C GLU A 46 13.57 -0.15 -4.28
N ALA A 47 13.99 -1.38 -3.99
CA ALA A 47 13.08 -2.48 -3.74
C ALA A 47 12.91 -2.66 -2.22
N THR A 48 11.65 -2.83 -1.81
CA THR A 48 11.24 -2.73 -0.40
C THR A 48 11.04 -4.07 0.30
N SER A 49 11.51 -5.17 -0.31
CA SER A 49 11.39 -6.51 0.28
C SER A 49 12.02 -6.59 1.66
N GLN A 50 11.51 -7.53 2.45
CA GLN A 50 12.06 -7.82 3.77
C GLN A 50 13.19 -8.83 3.66
N LYS A 51 13.93 -9.00 4.76
CA LYS A 51 15.02 -10.00 4.84
C LYS A 51 14.51 -11.42 4.56
N LEU A 52 13.29 -11.72 4.99
CA LEU A 52 12.62 -12.99 4.81
C LEU A 52 11.29 -12.77 4.10
N PRO A 53 10.78 -13.76 3.34
CA PRO A 53 9.52 -13.68 2.62
C PRO A 53 8.31 -13.88 3.57
N ILE A 54 8.22 -13.02 4.58
CA ILE A 54 7.15 -13.05 5.60
C ILE A 54 6.02 -12.12 5.16
N TYR A 55 6.37 -10.88 4.81
CA TYR A 55 5.38 -9.94 4.31
C TYR A 55 4.86 -10.33 2.93
N ASN A 56 5.70 -10.77 2.00
CA ASN A 56 5.26 -11.31 0.71
C ASN A 56 6.25 -12.39 0.24
N HIS A 57 6.09 -12.87 -1.00
CA HIS A 57 6.96 -13.90 -1.56
C HIS A 57 8.36 -13.40 -1.95
N GLU A 58 8.59 -12.09 -1.91
CA GLU A 58 9.89 -11.47 -2.25
C GLU A 58 10.73 -11.32 -0.99
N ASP A 59 12.02 -11.56 -1.14
CA ASP A 59 13.06 -11.31 -0.15
C ASP A 59 14.27 -10.62 -0.80
N ILE A 60 15.27 -10.28 0.00
CA ILE A 60 16.45 -9.54 -0.47
C ILE A 60 17.18 -10.28 -1.61
N GLU A 61 17.33 -11.60 -1.52
CA GLU A 61 18.10 -12.37 -2.49
C GLU A 61 17.34 -12.55 -3.80
N THR A 62 16.04 -12.81 -3.71
CA THR A 62 15.16 -12.89 -4.88
C THR A 62 15.06 -11.54 -5.60
N ASP A 63 14.98 -10.43 -4.87
CA ASP A 63 15.02 -9.08 -5.46
C ASP A 63 16.35 -8.78 -6.13
N ILE A 64 17.49 -9.07 -5.49
CA ILE A 64 18.81 -8.87 -6.10
C ILE A 64 18.95 -9.67 -7.39
N HIS A 65 18.53 -10.94 -7.36
CA HIS A 65 18.52 -11.80 -8.54
C HIS A 65 17.64 -11.21 -9.64
N PHE A 66 16.39 -10.87 -9.32
CA PHE A 66 15.43 -10.39 -10.30
C PHE A 66 15.85 -9.04 -10.90
N ILE A 67 16.39 -8.14 -10.08
CA ILE A 67 16.91 -6.85 -10.55
C ILE A 67 18.07 -7.07 -11.52
N LYS A 68 19.00 -7.97 -11.19
CA LYS A 68 20.19 -8.25 -11.98
C LYS A 68 19.86 -8.90 -13.33
N GLU A 69 18.99 -9.91 -13.32
CA GLU A 69 18.73 -10.75 -14.49
C GLU A 69 17.59 -10.22 -15.38
N TYR A 70 16.68 -9.39 -14.85
CA TYR A 70 15.49 -8.94 -15.60
C TYR A 70 15.31 -7.43 -15.63
N VAL A 71 15.38 -6.74 -14.48
CA VAL A 71 15.15 -5.28 -14.43
C VAL A 71 16.23 -4.51 -15.16
N ILE A 72 17.51 -4.79 -14.90
CA ILE A 72 18.63 -4.11 -15.57
C ILE A 72 18.61 -4.37 -17.09
N PRO A 73 18.44 -5.60 -17.58
CA PRO A 73 18.27 -5.84 -19.02
C PRO A 73 17.06 -5.13 -19.61
N ALA A 74 15.91 -5.13 -18.93
CA ALA A 74 14.72 -4.40 -19.40
C ALA A 74 15.02 -2.90 -19.56
N ILE A 75 15.63 -2.26 -18.55
CA ILE A 75 16.02 -0.83 -18.62
C ILE A 75 16.95 -0.57 -19.82
N LYS A 76 17.96 -1.43 -20.02
CA LYS A 76 18.91 -1.28 -21.14
C LYS A 76 18.24 -1.38 -22.51
N ASN A 77 17.20 -2.21 -22.60
CA ASN A 77 16.43 -2.46 -23.81
C ASN A 77 15.23 -1.51 -23.95
N SER A 78 15.17 -0.43 -23.16
CA SER A 78 14.08 0.54 -23.21
C SER A 78 14.59 1.95 -23.50
N SER A 79 13.82 2.67 -24.32
CA SER A 79 14.02 4.08 -24.63
C SER A 79 13.13 5.01 -23.80
N SER A 80 12.02 4.51 -23.26
CA SER A 80 11.05 5.24 -22.42
C SER A 80 10.53 4.40 -21.24
N ILE A 81 10.03 5.05 -20.17
CA ILE A 81 9.46 4.33 -19.00
C ILE A 81 8.33 3.40 -19.45
N GLN A 82 7.57 3.83 -20.46
CA GLN A 82 6.52 3.04 -21.08
C GLN A 82 7.05 1.73 -21.66
N GLU A 83 8.16 1.78 -22.38
CA GLU A 83 8.81 0.60 -22.97
C GLU A 83 9.46 -0.28 -21.88
N TYR A 84 9.95 0.33 -20.79
CA TYR A 84 10.40 -0.44 -19.62
C TYR A 84 9.24 -1.25 -19.03
N HIS A 85 8.06 -0.64 -18.83
CA HIS A 85 6.87 -1.35 -18.35
C HIS A 85 6.43 -2.48 -19.27
N GLU A 86 6.52 -2.28 -20.59
CA GLU A 86 6.20 -3.33 -21.58
C GLU A 86 7.20 -4.48 -21.50
N ASN A 87 8.49 -4.19 -21.45
CA ASN A 87 9.56 -5.19 -21.37
C ASN A 87 9.52 -5.97 -20.06
N ILE A 88 9.36 -5.28 -18.93
CA ILE A 88 9.37 -5.92 -17.60
C ILE A 88 8.03 -6.58 -17.25
N GLY A 89 6.94 -6.11 -17.87
CA GLY A 89 5.59 -6.63 -17.67
C GLY A 89 5.39 -8.07 -18.19
N PHE A 90 6.29 -8.56 -19.06
CA PHE A 90 6.31 -9.94 -19.50
C PHE A 90 6.52 -10.94 -18.34
N TYR A 91 7.31 -10.56 -17.34
CA TYR A 91 7.66 -11.44 -16.22
C TYR A 91 6.59 -11.41 -15.14
N SER A 92 6.25 -12.58 -14.58
CA SER A 92 5.26 -12.68 -13.50
C SER A 92 5.84 -12.31 -12.12
N GLY A 93 5.01 -11.70 -11.27
CA GLY A 93 5.38 -11.38 -9.88
C GLY A 93 6.47 -10.32 -9.77
N HIS A 94 7.24 -10.39 -8.68
CA HIS A 94 8.39 -9.53 -8.35
C HIS A 94 8.16 -8.00 -8.42
N PRO A 95 7.02 -7.48 -7.93
CA PRO A 95 6.70 -6.04 -7.99
C PRO A 95 7.66 -5.16 -7.19
N MET A 96 8.21 -5.62 -6.06
CA MET A 96 9.20 -4.84 -5.31
C MET A 96 10.51 -4.76 -6.08
N ALA A 97 10.97 -5.86 -6.68
CA ALA A 97 12.13 -5.81 -7.56
C ALA A 97 11.91 -4.89 -8.77
N LYS A 98 10.72 -4.93 -9.38
CA LYS A 98 10.35 -4.09 -10.54
C LYS A 98 10.28 -2.60 -10.18
N SER A 99 9.78 -2.27 -9.00
CA SER A 99 9.68 -0.86 -8.57
C SER A 99 11.04 -0.21 -8.36
N ALA A 100 12.10 -0.98 -8.05
CA ALA A 100 13.46 -0.46 -8.07
C ALA A 100 13.85 0.10 -9.45
N GLY A 101 13.38 -0.54 -10.53
CA GLY A 101 13.54 0.00 -11.89
C GLY A 101 12.70 1.26 -12.10
N ASP A 102 11.44 1.26 -11.69
CA ASP A 102 10.57 2.44 -11.80
C ASP A 102 11.16 3.66 -11.12
N PHE A 103 11.51 3.54 -9.83
CA PHE A 103 12.06 4.65 -9.06
C PHE A 103 13.38 5.16 -9.65
N LEU A 104 14.23 4.26 -10.17
CA LEU A 104 15.45 4.66 -10.86
C LEU A 104 15.15 5.54 -12.09
N LEU A 105 14.16 5.13 -12.90
CA LEU A 105 13.81 5.83 -14.13
C LEU A 105 13.07 7.14 -13.87
N TYR A 106 12.17 7.18 -12.88
CA TYR A 106 11.52 8.43 -12.46
C TYR A 106 12.52 9.43 -11.87
N HIS A 107 13.52 8.96 -11.11
CA HIS A 107 14.60 9.83 -10.64
C HIS A 107 15.42 10.39 -11.82
N LEU A 108 15.74 9.56 -12.81
CA LEU A 108 16.40 10.03 -14.03
C LEU A 108 15.56 11.08 -14.77
N ASN A 109 14.28 10.79 -15.05
CA ASN A 109 13.40 11.71 -15.76
C ASN A 109 13.24 13.03 -15.02
N SER A 110 13.06 12.99 -13.69
CA SER A 110 12.98 14.19 -12.85
C SER A 110 14.21 15.08 -13.00
N PHE A 111 15.38 14.47 -13.07
CA PHE A 111 16.63 15.18 -13.29
C PHE A 111 16.74 15.75 -14.72
N GLU A 112 16.34 14.99 -15.75
CA GLU A 112 16.44 15.42 -17.15
C GLU A 112 15.44 16.52 -17.51
N GLU A 113 14.23 16.47 -16.94
CA GLU A 113 13.18 17.46 -17.16
C GLU A 113 13.32 18.69 -16.24
N GLY A 114 14.15 18.59 -15.20
CA GLY A 114 14.33 19.66 -14.22
C GLY A 114 13.10 19.89 -13.34
N GLN A 115 12.24 18.88 -13.20
CA GLN A 115 10.99 18.93 -12.46
C GLN A 115 11.00 17.91 -11.31
N PRO A 116 10.42 18.22 -10.13
CA PRO A 116 10.22 17.23 -9.08
C PRO A 116 9.40 16.03 -9.58
N ILE A 117 9.69 14.82 -9.08
CA ILE A 117 8.91 13.60 -9.41
C ILE A 117 7.41 13.84 -9.18
N SER A 118 7.04 14.58 -8.12
CA SER A 118 5.64 14.93 -7.85
C SER A 118 4.95 15.61 -9.03
N GLU A 119 5.63 16.48 -9.78
CA GLU A 119 5.06 17.14 -10.96
C GLU A 119 4.97 16.18 -12.15
N LEU A 120 5.95 15.28 -12.32
CA LEU A 120 5.91 14.24 -13.36
C LEU A 120 4.71 13.29 -13.20
N ILE A 121 4.18 13.19 -11.99
CA ILE A 121 3.06 12.32 -11.63
C ILE A 121 1.76 13.08 -11.38
N ASP A 122 1.64 14.32 -11.85
CA ASP A 122 0.48 15.19 -11.68
C ASP A 122 0.12 15.49 -10.20
N GLY A 123 1.09 15.43 -9.32
CA GLY A 123 0.97 15.73 -7.89
C GLY A 123 0.88 17.24 -7.63
N GLU A 124 -0.25 17.68 -7.05
CA GLU A 124 -0.52 19.10 -6.80
C GLU A 124 -0.03 19.60 -5.42
N LYS A 125 0.19 18.68 -4.49
CA LYS A 125 0.48 19.00 -3.08
C LYS A 125 1.98 19.18 -2.84
N LYS A 126 2.37 20.34 -2.28
CA LYS A 126 3.74 20.60 -1.80
C LYS A 126 4.01 20.04 -0.39
N LYS A 127 2.96 19.75 0.36
CA LYS A 127 3.00 19.13 1.68
C LYS A 127 1.90 18.09 1.76
N VAL A 128 2.22 16.94 2.36
CA VAL A 128 1.26 15.87 2.62
C VAL A 128 1.12 15.70 4.11
N GLU A 129 -0.11 15.44 4.56
CA GLU A 129 -0.34 15.07 5.96
C GLU A 129 0.21 13.67 6.18
N CYS A 130 1.00 13.51 7.25
CA CYS A 130 1.56 12.22 7.63
C CYS A 130 0.76 11.66 8.81
N GLY A 131 0.47 10.36 8.75
CA GLY A 131 0.00 9.62 9.92
C GLY A 131 1.17 8.96 10.65
N ALA A 132 0.95 8.60 11.91
CA ALA A 132 1.87 7.76 12.67
C ALA A 132 1.30 6.35 12.80
N SER A 133 2.17 5.33 12.73
CA SER A 133 1.80 3.95 13.07
C SER A 133 2.35 3.62 14.44
N ILE A 134 1.54 2.98 15.28
CA ILE A 134 1.87 2.55 16.62
C ILE A 134 1.89 1.02 16.61
N GLY A 135 3.05 0.44 16.91
CA GLY A 135 3.19 -1.01 17.08
C GLY A 135 2.39 -1.53 18.26
N ILE A 136 2.25 -2.85 18.34
CA ILE A 136 1.55 -3.51 19.46
C ILE A 136 2.30 -3.17 20.76
N LYS A 137 1.55 -2.78 21.80
CA LYS A 137 2.09 -2.47 23.13
C LYS A 137 1.70 -3.54 24.15
N ASP A 138 2.30 -3.51 25.33
CA ASP A 138 2.02 -4.48 26.39
C ASP A 138 0.77 -4.17 27.19
N THR A 139 0.38 -2.89 27.28
CA THR A 139 -0.84 -2.46 27.96
C THR A 139 -1.56 -1.37 27.15
N PRO A 140 -2.87 -1.18 27.38
CA PRO A 140 -3.63 -0.06 26.80
C PRO A 140 -3.03 1.32 27.14
N GLU A 141 -2.53 1.49 28.38
CA GLU A 141 -1.89 2.74 28.83
C GLU A 141 -0.63 3.03 28.01
N ALA A 142 0.20 2.02 27.75
CA ALA A 142 1.39 2.18 26.93
C ALA A 142 1.06 2.53 25.46
N ALA A 143 -0.08 2.08 24.94
CA ALA A 143 -0.56 2.48 23.61
C ALA A 143 -1.04 3.95 23.60
N MET A 144 -1.73 4.37 24.66
CA MET A 144 -2.16 5.76 24.87
C MET A 144 -0.97 6.70 25.00
N GLU A 145 0.04 6.38 25.82
CA GLU A 145 1.27 7.18 25.95
C GLU A 145 2.05 7.27 24.63
N ALA A 146 2.06 6.19 23.85
CA ALA A 146 2.67 6.22 22.52
C ALA A 146 1.90 7.12 21.55
N ALA A 147 0.57 7.12 21.61
CA ALA A 147 -0.28 8.01 20.83
C ALA A 147 -0.01 9.48 21.18
N GLU A 148 0.01 9.82 22.47
CA GLU A 148 0.31 11.17 22.97
C GLU A 148 1.61 11.71 22.39
N LYS A 149 2.70 10.93 22.43
CA LYS A 149 4.01 11.31 21.86
C LYS A 149 3.98 11.62 20.37
N TYR A 150 3.08 11.00 19.60
CA TYR A 150 2.91 11.34 18.17
C TYR A 150 2.02 12.56 17.99
N LEU A 151 0.96 12.70 18.79
CA LEU A 151 0.10 13.88 18.75
C LEU A 151 0.88 15.17 19.09
N GLU A 152 1.76 15.13 20.09
CA GLU A 152 2.66 16.24 20.45
C GLU A 152 3.60 16.65 19.30
N LYS A 153 3.91 15.72 18.39
CA LYS A 153 4.72 15.97 17.19
C LYS A 153 3.90 16.51 16.01
N GLY A 154 2.59 16.71 16.20
CA GLY A 154 1.68 17.26 15.20
C GLY A 154 1.08 16.23 14.24
N TYR A 155 1.18 14.93 14.53
CA TYR A 155 0.44 13.91 13.78
C TYR A 155 -1.05 14.01 14.15
N ASN A 156 -1.94 13.95 13.15
CA ASN A 156 -3.39 14.06 13.34
C ASN A 156 -4.17 12.79 12.95
N ARG A 157 -3.45 11.78 12.44
CA ARG A 157 -3.96 10.45 12.14
C ARG A 157 -3.04 9.40 12.75
N LEU A 158 -3.62 8.46 13.47
CA LEU A 158 -2.91 7.34 14.10
C LEU A 158 -3.40 6.02 13.52
N LYS A 159 -2.47 5.10 13.28
CA LYS A 159 -2.75 3.71 12.93
C LYS A 159 -2.26 2.80 14.06
N LEU A 160 -3.15 2.10 14.73
CA LEU A 160 -2.79 1.17 15.80
C LEU A 160 -2.71 -0.26 15.25
N LYS A 161 -1.57 -0.93 15.43
CA LYS A 161 -1.48 -2.37 15.19
C LYS A 161 -2.23 -3.13 16.28
N ILE A 162 -3.04 -4.10 15.88
CA ILE A 162 -3.86 -4.91 16.78
C ILE A 162 -3.66 -6.41 16.51
N LYS A 163 -4.00 -7.24 17.49
CA LYS A 163 -4.12 -8.70 17.37
C LYS A 163 -5.16 -9.21 18.38
N PRO A 164 -5.71 -10.43 18.22
CA PRO A 164 -6.58 -11.01 19.23
C PRO A 164 -6.01 -10.90 20.65
N GLY A 165 -6.80 -10.35 21.58
CA GLY A 165 -6.39 -10.09 22.96
C GLY A 165 -5.66 -8.75 23.19
N LYS A 166 -5.21 -8.07 22.13
CA LYS A 166 -4.61 -6.72 22.19
C LYS A 166 -5.25 -5.82 21.13
N ASP A 167 -6.55 -5.56 21.28
CA ASP A 167 -7.35 -4.85 20.29
C ASP A 167 -8.31 -3.79 20.89
N VAL A 168 -9.52 -4.16 21.32
CA VAL A 168 -10.60 -3.22 21.68
C VAL A 168 -10.18 -2.28 22.79
N GLU A 169 -9.65 -2.80 23.90
CA GLU A 169 -9.26 -1.97 25.05
C GLU A 169 -8.10 -1.01 24.72
N TYR A 170 -7.21 -1.40 23.79
CA TYR A 170 -6.09 -0.58 23.37
C TYR A 170 -6.56 0.61 22.54
N VAL A 171 -7.44 0.34 21.57
CA VAL A 171 -8.01 1.36 20.69
C VAL A 171 -8.92 2.29 21.49
N LYS A 172 -9.73 1.72 22.40
CA LYS A 172 -10.60 2.47 23.30
C LYS A 172 -9.80 3.42 24.20
N ALA A 173 -8.70 2.97 24.80
CA ALA A 173 -7.84 3.82 25.63
C ALA A 173 -7.32 5.06 24.86
N VAL A 174 -6.94 4.90 23.59
CA VAL A 174 -6.53 6.03 22.76
C VAL A 174 -7.73 6.94 22.42
N LYS A 175 -8.86 6.35 22.00
CA LYS A 175 -10.04 7.11 21.56
C LYS A 175 -10.69 7.91 22.69
N GLU A 176 -10.74 7.37 23.91
CA GLU A 176 -11.32 8.07 25.07
C GLU A 176 -10.48 9.27 25.51
N ASN A 177 -9.15 9.18 25.42
CA ASN A 177 -8.24 10.27 25.77
C ASN A 177 -8.11 11.30 24.63
N PHE A 178 -8.27 10.87 23.38
CA PHE A 178 -8.09 11.69 22.19
C PHE A 178 -9.28 11.54 21.22
N PRO A 179 -10.50 12.00 21.58
CA PRO A 179 -11.72 11.71 20.81
C PRO A 179 -11.69 12.23 19.36
N GLU A 180 -11.04 13.37 19.15
CA GLU A 180 -10.93 14.04 17.85
C GLU A 180 -9.89 13.41 16.91
N VAL A 181 -9.04 12.50 17.40
CA VAL A 181 -8.01 11.89 16.55
C VAL A 181 -8.63 10.88 15.60
N LYS A 182 -8.17 10.93 14.35
CA LYS A 182 -8.50 9.93 13.33
C LYS A 182 -7.72 8.65 13.61
N ILE A 183 -8.44 7.57 13.91
CA ILE A 183 -7.84 6.27 14.22
C ILE A 183 -8.17 5.27 13.14
N SER A 184 -7.13 4.63 12.61
CA SER A 184 -7.23 3.39 11.83
C SER A 184 -6.64 2.25 12.65
N VAL A 185 -7.06 1.01 12.40
CA VAL A 185 -6.40 -0.17 12.98
C VAL A 185 -5.80 -1.05 11.89
N ASP A 186 -4.67 -1.67 12.19
CA ASP A 186 -3.95 -2.61 11.33
C ASP A 186 -3.96 -3.98 11.99
N ALA A 187 -4.84 -4.85 11.51
CA ALA A 187 -5.06 -6.18 12.02
C ALA A 187 -4.11 -7.22 11.42
N ASN A 188 -3.42 -6.87 10.32
CA ASN A 188 -2.36 -7.63 9.69
C ASN A 188 -2.64 -9.14 9.62
N SER A 189 -3.81 -9.49 9.08
CA SER A 189 -4.33 -10.85 8.87
C SER A 189 -4.51 -11.72 10.13
N ALA A 190 -4.66 -11.12 11.30
CA ALA A 190 -4.69 -11.84 12.58
C ALA A 190 -6.05 -12.42 12.99
N TYR A 191 -7.12 -12.16 12.23
CA TYR A 191 -8.49 -12.60 12.56
C TYR A 191 -9.07 -13.55 11.51
N SER A 192 -10.16 -14.20 11.88
CA SER A 192 -10.98 -15.06 11.04
C SER A 192 -12.44 -14.58 11.06
N LEU A 193 -13.31 -15.21 10.27
CA LEU A 193 -14.76 -14.94 10.33
C LEU A 193 -15.38 -15.36 11.68
N GLU A 194 -14.71 -16.22 12.44
CA GLU A 194 -15.17 -16.65 13.77
C GLU A 194 -15.03 -15.51 14.80
N ASP A 195 -14.17 -14.53 14.51
CA ASP A 195 -13.92 -13.36 15.36
C ASP A 195 -14.88 -12.19 15.07
N LEU A 196 -15.96 -12.41 14.31
CA LEU A 196 -16.91 -11.37 13.90
C LEU A 196 -17.40 -10.52 15.08
N GLU A 197 -17.75 -11.15 16.20
CA GLU A 197 -18.26 -10.42 17.36
C GLU A 197 -17.18 -9.56 18.05
N GLN A 198 -15.90 -9.93 17.93
CA GLN A 198 -14.79 -9.10 18.39
C GLN A 198 -14.56 -7.92 17.44
N LEU A 199 -14.60 -8.16 16.12
CA LEU A 199 -14.48 -7.13 15.10
C LEU A 199 -15.62 -6.10 15.19
N LYS A 200 -16.86 -6.54 15.48
CA LYS A 200 -18.00 -5.64 15.76
C LYS A 200 -17.82 -4.76 17.00
N LYS A 201 -17.01 -5.17 17.99
CA LYS A 201 -16.71 -4.30 19.14
C LYS A 201 -15.74 -3.20 18.74
N LEU A 202 -14.72 -3.52 17.93
CA LEU A 202 -13.84 -2.51 17.33
C LEU A 202 -14.65 -1.55 16.45
N ASP A 203 -15.63 -2.09 15.73
CA ASP A 203 -16.45 -1.33 14.80
C ASP A 203 -17.23 -0.19 15.48
N LYS A 204 -17.60 -0.38 16.75
CA LYS A 204 -18.28 0.63 17.57
C LYS A 204 -17.39 1.79 18.02
N LEU A 205 -16.09 1.77 17.72
CA LEU A 205 -15.13 2.80 18.11
C LEU A 205 -14.95 3.91 17.06
N GLU A 206 -15.81 3.96 16.03
CA GLU A 206 -15.83 4.99 14.98
C GLU A 206 -14.45 5.18 14.32
N LEU A 207 -13.93 4.08 13.76
CA LEU A 207 -12.61 4.03 13.13
C LEU A 207 -12.68 4.52 11.69
N GLU A 208 -11.62 5.16 11.20
CA GLU A 208 -11.50 5.51 9.78
C GLU A 208 -11.48 4.25 8.90
N MET A 209 -10.87 3.17 9.40
CA MET A 209 -10.79 1.88 8.71
C MET A 209 -10.26 0.76 9.63
N ILE A 210 -10.58 -0.48 9.25
CA ILE A 210 -9.93 -1.71 9.71
C ILE A 210 -9.11 -2.30 8.55
N GLU A 211 -7.79 -2.25 8.64
CA GLU A 211 -6.85 -2.73 7.62
C GLU A 211 -6.56 -4.24 7.80
N GLN A 212 -6.82 -5.00 6.74
CA GLN A 212 -6.52 -6.42 6.55
C GLN A 212 -6.89 -7.30 7.76
N PRO A 213 -8.17 -7.36 8.18
CA PRO A 213 -8.58 -8.21 9.31
C PRO A 213 -8.32 -9.70 9.07
N LEU A 214 -8.60 -10.21 7.88
CA LEU A 214 -8.48 -11.64 7.55
C LEU A 214 -7.25 -11.92 6.68
N GLY A 215 -7.10 -13.18 6.25
CA GLY A 215 -5.96 -13.64 5.45
C GLY A 215 -5.64 -12.76 4.22
N ALA A 216 -4.34 -12.54 3.96
CA ALA A 216 -3.85 -11.56 2.99
C ALA A 216 -4.30 -11.74 1.52
N ASN A 217 -4.73 -12.93 1.14
CA ASN A 217 -5.24 -13.24 -0.21
C ASN A 217 -6.77 -13.47 -0.23
N ASP A 218 -7.46 -13.23 0.89
CA ASP A 218 -8.85 -13.64 1.09
C ASP A 218 -9.84 -12.52 0.74
N ILE A 219 -9.98 -12.19 -0.53
CA ILE A 219 -10.93 -11.15 -0.95
C ILE A 219 -12.39 -11.55 -0.62
N ILE A 220 -12.72 -12.83 -0.73
CA ILE A 220 -14.11 -13.33 -0.62
C ILE A 220 -14.63 -13.15 0.81
N ASN A 221 -13.87 -13.57 1.82
CA ASN A 221 -14.36 -13.46 3.19
C ASN A 221 -14.25 -12.02 3.70
N HIS A 222 -13.32 -11.19 3.21
CA HIS A 222 -13.36 -9.75 3.48
C HIS A 222 -14.65 -9.12 2.93
N SER A 223 -15.10 -9.52 1.74
CA SER A 223 -16.38 -9.05 1.17
C SER A 223 -17.59 -9.50 1.99
N LYS A 224 -17.55 -10.68 2.61
CA LYS A 224 -18.60 -11.13 3.54
C LYS A 224 -18.57 -10.30 4.82
N LEU A 225 -17.40 -10.18 5.45
CA LEU A 225 -17.19 -9.42 6.69
C LEU A 225 -17.63 -7.97 6.54
N ALA A 226 -17.35 -7.34 5.41
CA ALA A 226 -17.76 -5.97 5.11
C ALA A 226 -19.27 -5.75 5.21
N LYS A 227 -20.10 -6.77 4.94
CA LYS A 227 -21.57 -6.63 5.04
C LYS A 227 -22.04 -6.48 6.49
N ASP A 228 -21.25 -6.96 7.44
CA ASP A 228 -21.58 -7.02 8.86
C ASP A 228 -20.95 -5.89 9.69
N LEU A 229 -20.09 -5.05 9.09
CA LEU A 229 -19.40 -3.93 9.74
C LEU A 229 -19.81 -2.58 9.12
N GLU A 230 -19.78 -1.52 9.91
CA GLU A 230 -20.03 -0.14 9.48
C GLU A 230 -18.75 0.57 9.04
N ASN A 231 -17.62 0.34 9.72
CA ASN A 231 -16.35 0.97 9.34
C ASN A 231 -15.80 0.36 8.04
N PRO A 232 -15.13 1.18 7.21
CA PRO A 232 -14.45 0.69 6.02
C PRO A 232 -13.47 -0.43 6.33
N ILE A 233 -13.45 -1.46 5.47
CA ILE A 233 -12.42 -2.50 5.50
C ILE A 233 -11.44 -2.20 4.37
N GLU A 234 -10.15 -2.10 4.70
CA GLU A 234 -9.08 -1.99 3.72
C GLU A 234 -8.42 -3.35 3.53
N VAL A 235 -8.23 -3.77 2.29
CA VAL A 235 -7.56 -5.05 1.96
C VAL A 235 -6.21 -4.74 1.32
N VAL A 236 -5.14 -4.92 2.08
CA VAL A 236 -3.76 -4.83 1.59
C VAL A 236 -3.45 -6.09 0.81
N HIS A 237 -3.83 -6.09 -0.46
CA HIS A 237 -3.59 -7.24 -1.32
C HIS A 237 -2.09 -7.39 -1.60
N LYS A 238 -1.50 -8.50 -1.14
CA LYS A 238 -0.11 -8.88 -1.41
C LYS A 238 0.11 -9.37 -2.86
N VAL A 239 -0.94 -9.35 -3.70
CA VAL A 239 -0.90 -9.63 -5.15
C VAL A 239 -1.23 -8.35 -5.93
N TRP A 240 -0.33 -8.01 -6.85
CA TRP A 240 -0.21 -6.69 -7.47
C TRP A 240 -0.82 -6.70 -8.87
N LYS A 241 -2.11 -7.04 -8.94
CA LYS A 241 -2.94 -6.86 -10.14
C LYS A 241 -4.05 -5.89 -9.81
N LYS A 242 -4.42 -5.04 -10.77
CA LYS A 242 -5.64 -4.24 -10.71
C LYS A 242 -6.84 -5.20 -10.71
N PHE A 243 -7.33 -5.56 -9.53
CA PHE A 243 -8.64 -6.15 -9.37
C PHE A 243 -9.64 -4.99 -9.25
N GLN A 244 -10.36 -4.68 -10.32
CA GLN A 244 -11.68 -4.08 -10.15
C GLN A 244 -12.59 -5.23 -9.74
N VAL A 245 -12.90 -5.32 -8.46
CA VAL A 245 -14.06 -6.11 -8.04
C VAL A 245 -15.27 -5.23 -8.34
N GLU A 246 -15.84 -5.37 -9.54
CA GLU A 246 -17.21 -4.94 -9.77
C GLU A 246 -18.08 -5.90 -8.95
N ILE A 247 -18.51 -5.45 -7.76
CA ILE A 247 -19.48 -6.19 -6.95
C ILE A 247 -20.83 -5.98 -7.63
N GLU A 248 -21.05 -6.66 -8.75
CA GLU A 248 -22.35 -6.74 -9.39
C GLU A 248 -23.25 -7.65 -8.54
N ASN A 249 -24.47 -7.16 -8.29
CA ASN A 249 -25.58 -7.79 -7.56
C ASN A 249 -25.66 -7.49 -6.05
N PHE A 250 -25.89 -6.22 -5.71
CA PHE A 250 -26.76 -5.90 -4.58
C PHE A 250 -28.13 -5.47 -5.11
N GLU A 251 -29.12 -6.36 -5.01
CA GLU A 251 -30.54 -6.01 -5.22
C GLU A 251 -31.10 -5.06 -4.14
N ASN A 252 -30.26 -4.63 -3.17
CA ASN A 252 -30.61 -3.76 -2.07
C ASN A 252 -29.76 -2.47 -2.08
N PRO A 253 -30.36 -1.28 -2.29
CA PRO A 253 -29.68 0.01 -2.30
C PRO A 253 -28.84 0.31 -1.03
N GLN A 254 -29.22 -0.22 0.13
CA GLN A 254 -28.46 -0.03 1.38
C GLN A 254 -27.17 -0.85 1.43
N ALA A 255 -27.08 -1.95 0.68
CA ALA A 255 -25.87 -2.77 0.59
C ALA A 255 -24.87 -2.21 -0.44
N GLN A 256 -25.38 -1.53 -1.48
CA GLN A 256 -24.55 -0.79 -2.44
C GLN A 256 -23.81 0.38 -1.77
N ASP A 257 -24.50 1.20 -0.96
CA ASP A 257 -23.89 2.33 -0.23
C ASP A 257 -22.81 1.88 0.78
N ARG A 258 -22.98 0.70 1.38
CA ARG A 258 -21.94 0.09 2.24
C ARG A 258 -20.75 -0.39 1.43
N ALA A 259 -20.97 -1.07 0.31
CA ALA A 259 -19.88 -1.53 -0.56
C ALA A 259 -19.01 -0.38 -1.09
N ASP A 260 -19.61 0.78 -1.40
CA ASP A 260 -18.87 1.98 -1.82
C ASP A 260 -18.05 2.62 -0.67
N LYS A 261 -18.46 2.43 0.59
CA LYS A 261 -17.70 2.81 1.79
C LYS A 261 -16.52 1.87 2.07
N HIS A 262 -16.67 0.57 1.81
CA HIS A 262 -15.57 -0.39 1.97
C HIS A 262 -14.61 -0.32 0.79
N ARG A 263 -13.51 0.38 1.04
CA ARG A 263 -12.49 0.67 0.04
C ARG A 263 -11.47 -0.48 0.00
N ILE A 264 -11.64 -1.39 -0.96
CA ILE A 264 -10.63 -2.43 -1.28
C ILE A 264 -9.45 -1.74 -1.99
N TRP A 265 -8.55 -1.13 -1.22
CA TRP A 265 -7.26 -0.63 -1.73
C TRP A 265 -6.19 -1.71 -1.57
N GLY A 266 -5.85 -2.40 -2.66
CA GLY A 266 -4.54 -3.06 -2.70
C GLY A 266 -3.47 -1.97 -2.55
N GLN A 267 -2.51 -2.15 -1.65
CA GLN A 267 -1.39 -1.23 -1.48
C GLN A 267 -0.58 -1.23 -2.78
N HIS A 268 -0.95 -0.35 -3.69
CA HIS A 268 -0.39 -0.22 -5.02
C HIS A 268 0.97 0.46 -4.89
N GLN A 269 2.04 -0.25 -5.23
CA GLN A 269 3.27 0.39 -5.71
C GLN A 269 2.94 0.78 -7.14
N GLN A 270 2.19 1.88 -7.23
CA GLN A 270 2.07 2.78 -8.36
C GLN A 270 1.98 2.15 -9.76
N ASP A 271 0.94 1.35 -10.00
CA ASP A 271 0.40 1.16 -11.36
C ASP A 271 -0.62 2.27 -11.75
N THR A 272 -0.70 3.36 -10.99
CA THR A 272 -1.59 4.52 -11.26
C THR A 272 -1.01 5.56 -12.21
N PHE A 273 -0.06 5.22 -13.06
CA PHE A 273 0.48 6.16 -14.06
C PHE A 273 0.03 5.83 -15.49
N LYS A 274 -1.28 5.71 -15.72
CA LYS A 274 -1.85 5.82 -17.08
C LYS A 274 -3.21 6.52 -17.16
N ARG A 275 -3.18 7.61 -17.95
CA ARG A 275 -4.18 8.06 -18.93
C ARG A 275 -5.47 8.70 -18.37
N ARG A 276 -5.47 10.03 -18.24
CA ARG A 276 -6.63 10.85 -18.67
C ARG A 276 -6.73 10.84 -20.20
N GLY A 277 -7.11 9.69 -20.76
CA GLY A 277 -7.74 9.67 -22.07
C GLY A 277 -9.15 10.20 -21.89
N LYS A 278 -9.43 11.41 -22.39
CA LYS A 278 -10.81 11.89 -22.56
C LYS A 278 -11.58 10.87 -23.39
N VAL A 279 -12.36 10.00 -22.76
CA VAL A 279 -13.46 9.33 -23.44
C VAL A 279 -14.56 10.38 -23.53
N ARG A 280 -14.55 11.14 -24.64
CA ARG A 280 -15.77 11.79 -25.12
C ARG A 280 -16.76 10.67 -25.44
N CYS A 281 -17.93 10.70 -24.82
CA CYS A 281 -19.11 10.00 -25.36
C CYS A 281 -19.24 10.38 -26.84
N PRO A 282 -19.31 9.41 -27.77
CA PRO A 282 -19.91 9.66 -29.06
C PRO A 282 -21.41 9.80 -28.84
N ASP A 283 -21.95 10.96 -29.23
CA ASP A 283 -23.36 11.13 -29.52
C ASP A 283 -23.87 9.92 -30.32
N SER A 284 -24.83 9.19 -29.77
CA SER A 284 -25.69 8.34 -30.59
C SER A 284 -27.15 8.77 -30.39
N PRO A 285 -27.86 9.11 -31.47
CA PRO A 285 -29.21 9.64 -31.41
C PRO A 285 -30.20 8.57 -30.99
N ARG A 286 -31.14 8.98 -30.13
CA ARG A 286 -32.36 8.23 -29.79
C ARG A 286 -33.09 7.84 -31.08
N LEU A 287 -33.41 6.56 -31.25
CA LEU A 287 -34.53 6.12 -32.08
C LEU A 287 -35.31 4.99 -31.38
N PRO A 288 -36.62 4.91 -31.63
CA PRO A 288 -37.60 4.49 -30.63
C PRO A 288 -37.94 3.00 -30.70
N ILE A 289 -38.43 2.52 -29.55
CA ILE A 289 -39.23 1.31 -29.38
C ILE A 289 -40.33 1.26 -30.45
N ARG A 290 -40.39 0.15 -31.20
CA ARG A 290 -41.66 -0.42 -31.68
C ARG A 290 -41.64 -1.93 -31.52
N ARG A 291 -42.73 -2.40 -30.91
CA ARG A 291 -43.21 -3.77 -30.86
C ARG A 291 -43.42 -4.27 -32.29
N ASP A 292 -43.08 -5.53 -32.53
CA ASP A 292 -44.04 -6.63 -32.77
C ASP A 292 -43.41 -7.94 -32.26
#